data_AF-A0A2I0GRI1-F1
#
_entry.id   AF-A0A2I0GRI1-F1
#
_cell.length_a   1.000
_cell.length_b   1.000
_cell.length_c   1.000
_cell.angle_alpha   90.00
_cell.angle_beta   90.00
_cell.angle_gamma   90.00
#
_symmetry.space_group_name_H-M   'P 1'
#
loop_
_entity.id
_entity.type
_entity.pdbx_description
1 polymer ?
#
loop_
_entity_poly.entity_id
_entity_poly.type
_entity_poly.pdbx_seq_one_letter_code
_entity_poly.pdbx_strand_id
1 'polypeptide(L)'
;NGTVPTVDYTVTDNDGGTASSTLDIVITPVNDAPIAVNDSYTVNEDESIALNPLKGDSDIDGDSLSIININGTALTPGVAQSITVDNGVVKIDINGAITFTPEANFNGQVEFDYTISD
;
A
#
# COMPACT_ATOMS: atom_id res chain seq x y z
N ASN A 1 11.21 -7.76 6.75
CA ASN A 1 11.69 -8.04 8.12
C ASN A 1 11.98 -9.52 8.41
N GLY A 2 13.07 -9.85 9.11
CA GLY A 2 13.46 -11.24 9.40
C GLY A 2 14.24 -11.39 10.71
N THR A 3 14.38 -12.63 11.21
CA THR A 3 15.12 -12.94 12.44
C THR A 3 16.63 -12.77 12.24
N VAL A 4 17.28 -12.02 13.14
CA VAL A 4 18.75 -11.93 13.16
C VAL A 4 19.30 -13.24 13.72
N PRO A 5 20.21 -13.93 13.01
CA PRO A 5 20.83 -15.15 13.52
C PRO A 5 21.77 -14.80 14.69
N THR A 6 21.71 -15.62 15.74
CA THR A 6 22.67 -15.54 16.85
C THR A 6 24.04 -16.01 16.36
N VAL A 7 25.11 -15.31 16.75
CA VAL A 7 26.48 -15.68 16.41
C VAL A 7 27.18 -16.20 17.66
N ASP A 8 27.63 -17.45 17.63
CA ASP A 8 28.46 -18.04 18.68
C ASP A 8 29.94 -17.77 18.39
N TYR A 9 30.71 -17.44 19.43
CA TYR A 9 32.17 -17.36 19.33
C TYR A 9 32.86 -18.08 20.48
N THR A 10 34.04 -18.63 20.18
CA THR A 10 34.92 -19.32 21.14
C THR A 10 36.27 -18.65 21.17
N VAL A 11 36.75 -18.30 22.35
CA VAL A 11 38.13 -17.85 22.58
C VAL A 11 38.95 -19.00 23.16
N THR A 12 40.19 -19.16 22.71
CA THR A 12 41.13 -20.18 23.20
C THR A 12 42.40 -19.49 23.68
N ASP A 13 42.92 -19.90 24.83
CA ASP A 13 44.23 -19.43 25.31
C ASP A 13 45.39 -20.25 24.72
N ASN A 14 46.64 -19.88 25.02
CA ASN A 14 47.82 -20.57 24.51
C ASN A 14 48.08 -21.94 25.17
N ASP A 15 47.37 -22.26 26.26
CA ASP A 15 47.48 -23.53 27.00
C ASP A 15 46.29 -24.49 26.70
N GLY A 16 45.40 -24.11 25.77
CA GLY A 16 44.30 -24.94 25.28
C GLY A 16 42.97 -24.79 26.04
N GLY A 17 42.86 -23.84 26.97
CA GLY A 17 41.59 -23.50 27.62
C GLY A 17 40.66 -22.73 26.69
N THR A 18 39.37 -23.06 26.69
CA THR A 18 38.36 -22.41 25.84
C THR A 18 37.22 -21.81 26.63
N ALA A 19 36.69 -20.67 26.19
CA ALA A 19 35.42 -20.11 26.65
C ALA A 19 34.56 -19.71 25.45
N SER A 20 33.24 -19.91 25.54
CA SER A 20 32.29 -19.52 24.50
C SER A 20 31.28 -18.51 25.00
N SER A 21 30.80 -17.65 24.11
CA SER A 21 29.73 -16.69 24.37
C SER A 21 28.97 -16.38 23.08
N THR A 22 27.81 -15.74 23.21
CA THR A 22 27.01 -15.28 22.08
C THR A 22 27.29 -13.80 21.82
N LEU A 23 27.28 -13.41 20.55
CA LEU A 23 27.19 -12.02 20.13
C LEU A 23 25.73 -11.74 19.75
N ASP A 24 25.06 -10.95 20.57
CA ASP A 24 23.69 -10.51 20.32
C ASP A 24 23.70 -9.24 19.47
N ILE A 25 23.20 -9.34 18.24
CA ILE A 25 23.00 -8.21 17.33
C ILE A 25 21.51 -7.97 17.20
N VAL A 26 21.06 -6.77 17.57
CA VAL A 26 19.67 -6.35 17.38
C VAL A 26 19.60 -5.51 16.11
N ILE A 27 18.83 -5.98 15.13
CA ILE A 27 18.42 -5.18 13.98
C ILE A 27 16.99 -4.73 14.24
N THR A 28 16.79 -3.43 14.37
CA THR A 28 15.45 -2.86 14.48
C THR A 28 14.85 -2.74 13.08
N PRO A 29 13.69 -3.35 12.81
CA PRO A 29 13.00 -3.15 11.54
C PRO A 29 12.64 -1.67 11.35
N VAL A 30 12.67 -1.22 10.11
CA VAL A 30 12.20 0.11 9.69
C VAL A 30 10.98 -0.14 8.81
N ASN A 31 9.96 0.70 8.95
CA ASN A 31 8.78 0.67 8.10
C ASN A 31 9.19 0.97 6.66
N ASP A 32 8.98 0.02 5.76
CA ASP A 32 9.09 0.18 4.32
C ASP A 32 7.83 0.88 3.79
N ALA A 33 7.93 1.57 2.65
CA ALA A 33 6.76 2.20 2.05
C ALA A 33 5.99 1.17 1.19
N PRO A 34 4.66 1.30 1.08
CA PRO A 34 3.88 0.42 0.23
C PRO A 34 4.23 0.60 -1.25
N ILE A 35 4.09 -0.48 -2.02
CA ILE A 35 4.36 -0.55 -3.46
C ILE A 35 3.02 -0.63 -4.18
N ALA A 36 2.68 0.44 -4.91
CA ALA A 36 1.48 0.51 -5.73
C ALA A 36 1.69 -0.10 -7.12
N VAL A 37 0.63 -0.66 -7.70
CA VAL A 37 0.56 -1.19 -9.05
C VAL A 37 -0.55 -0.49 -9.82
N ASN A 38 -0.23 0.03 -11.02
CA ASN A 38 -1.20 0.74 -11.84
C ASN A 38 -2.41 -0.14 -12.19
N ASP A 39 -3.61 0.42 -12.01
CA ASP A 39 -4.86 -0.21 -12.44
C ASP A 39 -5.33 0.24 -13.82
N SER A 40 -6.14 -0.61 -14.45
CA SER A 40 -6.87 -0.25 -15.67
C SER A 40 -8.27 -0.87 -15.64
N TYR A 41 -9.26 -0.08 -16.06
CA TYR A 41 -10.67 -0.44 -16.08
C TYR A 41 -11.29 -0.06 -17.42
N THR A 42 -12.36 -0.74 -17.81
CA THR A 42 -13.17 -0.39 -18.98
C THR A 42 -14.64 -0.48 -18.61
N VAL A 43 -15.39 0.53 -19.01
CA VAL A 43 -16.83 0.66 -18.76
C VAL A 43 -17.46 1.28 -20.01
N ASN A 44 -18.72 0.97 -20.29
CA ASN A 44 -19.43 1.66 -21.36
C ASN A 44 -19.69 3.11 -20.97
N GLU A 45 -19.90 3.98 -21.96
CA GLU A 45 -20.42 5.32 -21.67
C GLU A 45 -21.73 5.23 -20.86
N ASP A 46 -21.97 6.24 -20.03
CA ASP A 46 -23.15 6.35 -19.16
C ASP A 46 -23.31 5.24 -18.08
N GLU A 47 -22.36 4.31 -17.98
CA GLU A 47 -22.34 3.27 -16.95
C GLU A 47 -21.31 3.57 -15.85
N SER A 48 -21.58 3.08 -14.63
CA SER A 48 -20.64 3.18 -13.51
C SER A 48 -19.87 1.88 -13.31
N ILE A 49 -18.64 1.98 -12.82
CA ILE A 49 -17.78 0.82 -12.51
C ILE A 49 -17.30 0.89 -11.06
N ALA A 50 -17.27 -0.27 -10.40
CA ALA A 50 -16.62 -0.42 -9.10
C ALA A 50 -15.11 -0.58 -9.28
N LEU A 51 -14.34 0.16 -8.51
CA LEU A 51 -12.87 0.13 -8.54
C LEU A 51 -12.34 -0.66 -7.34
N ASN A 52 -11.18 -1.30 -7.53
CA ASN A 52 -10.42 -1.90 -6.42
C ASN A 52 -8.93 -1.54 -6.56
N PRO A 53 -8.54 -0.29 -6.25
CA PRO A 53 -7.19 0.20 -6.52
C PRO A 53 -6.09 -0.46 -5.67
N LEU A 54 -6.45 -1.16 -4.61
CA LEU A 54 -5.50 -1.91 -3.76
C LEU A 54 -5.15 -3.28 -4.36
N LYS A 55 -5.73 -3.66 -5.49
CA LYS A 55 -5.57 -5.00 -6.04
C LYS A 55 -4.18 -5.16 -6.65
N GLY A 56 -3.35 -5.92 -5.96
CA GLY A 56 -1.99 -6.24 -6.43
C GLY A 56 -0.93 -5.32 -5.83
N ASP A 57 -1.34 -4.33 -5.04
CA ASP A 57 -0.44 -3.56 -4.19
C ASP A 57 0.11 -4.45 -3.08
N SER A 58 1.30 -4.11 -2.59
CA SER A 58 1.99 -4.89 -1.57
C SER A 58 2.77 -3.99 -0.62
N ASP A 59 2.93 -4.47 0.60
CA ASP A 59 3.87 -3.91 1.56
C ASP A 59 4.89 -4.97 2.00
N ILE A 60 6.15 -4.56 2.18
CA ILE A 60 7.27 -5.47 2.52
C ILE A 60 7.16 -5.96 3.97
N ASP A 61 6.57 -5.15 4.84
CA ASP A 61 6.36 -5.46 6.25
C ASP A 61 5.09 -6.27 6.48
N GLY A 62 4.19 -6.28 5.50
CA GLY A 62 2.93 -7.00 5.51
C GLY A 62 1.79 -6.19 6.15
N ASP A 63 1.96 -4.88 6.23
CA ASP A 63 0.96 -3.98 6.80
C ASP A 63 -0.26 -3.83 5.88
N SER A 64 -1.37 -3.42 6.48
CA SER A 64 -2.66 -3.32 5.78
C SER A 64 -2.74 -2.02 5.01
N LEU A 65 -2.93 -2.11 3.69
CA LEU A 65 -2.98 -0.93 2.84
C LEU A 65 -4.32 -0.21 2.87
N SER A 66 -4.26 1.11 2.80
CA SER A 66 -5.41 2.01 2.72
C SER A 66 -5.18 3.12 1.69
N ILE A 67 -6.25 3.53 1.01
CA ILE A 67 -6.19 4.69 0.09
C ILE A 67 -6.43 5.95 0.91
N ILE A 68 -5.48 6.88 0.88
CA ILE A 68 -5.53 8.13 1.66
C ILE A 68 -5.85 9.36 0.81
N ASN A 69 -5.71 9.26 -0.51
CA ASN A 69 -5.95 10.37 -1.43
C ASN A 69 -6.44 9.86 -2.79
N ILE A 70 -7.38 10.57 -3.40
CA ILE A 70 -7.78 10.40 -4.80
C ILE A 70 -7.84 11.77 -5.46
N ASN A 71 -7.16 11.94 -6.59
CA ASN A 71 -7.11 13.17 -7.38
C ASN A 71 -6.81 14.43 -6.53
N GLY A 72 -5.82 14.34 -5.65
CA GLY A 72 -5.43 15.42 -4.74
C GLY A 72 -6.36 15.63 -3.54
N THR A 73 -7.48 14.91 -3.45
CA THR A 73 -8.44 15.01 -2.33
C THR A 73 -8.17 13.94 -1.29
N ALA A 74 -7.88 14.35 -0.05
CA ALA A 74 -7.68 13.43 1.06
C ALA A 74 -8.98 12.71 1.43
N LEU A 75 -8.92 11.39 1.62
CA LEU A 75 -10.07 10.60 2.03
C LEU A 75 -10.23 10.63 3.55
N THR A 76 -11.49 10.75 4.02
CA THR A 76 -11.84 10.58 5.43
C THR A 76 -12.52 9.22 5.62
N PRO A 77 -11.95 8.29 6.41
CA PRO A 77 -12.58 7.00 6.69
C PRO A 77 -13.97 7.15 7.28
N GLY A 78 -14.92 6.34 6.81
CA GLY A 78 -16.29 6.38 7.29
C GLY A 78 -17.04 7.65 6.88
N VAL A 79 -16.63 8.32 5.81
CA VAL A 79 -17.34 9.47 5.23
C VAL A 79 -17.53 9.25 3.74
N ALA A 80 -18.78 9.31 3.29
CA ALA A 80 -19.09 9.28 1.87
C ALA A 80 -18.58 10.57 1.20
N GLN A 81 -17.85 10.42 0.10
CA GLN A 81 -17.20 11.53 -0.61
C GLN A 81 -17.44 11.42 -2.10
N SER A 82 -17.47 12.57 -2.77
CA SER A 82 -17.63 12.69 -4.22
C SER A 82 -16.51 13.59 -4.73
N ILE A 83 -15.63 13.03 -5.55
CA ILE A 83 -14.41 13.67 -6.02
C ILE A 83 -14.55 13.82 -7.54
N THR A 84 -14.55 15.07 -8.01
CA THR A 84 -14.53 15.34 -9.45
C THR A 84 -13.15 15.02 -10.01
N VAL A 85 -13.13 14.32 -11.13
CA VAL A 85 -11.94 14.06 -11.95
C VAL A 85 -12.23 14.52 -13.37
N ASP A 86 -11.24 14.51 -14.24
CA ASP A 86 -11.47 14.88 -15.64
C ASP A 86 -12.48 13.92 -16.28
N ASN A 87 -13.56 14.47 -16.85
CA ASN A 87 -14.63 13.74 -17.52
C ASN A 87 -15.32 12.67 -16.67
N GLY A 88 -15.39 12.86 -15.34
CA GLY A 88 -16.17 11.96 -14.49
C GLY A 88 -16.12 12.31 -13.00
N VAL A 89 -16.69 11.41 -12.21
CA VAL A 89 -16.76 11.55 -10.75
C VAL A 89 -16.42 10.21 -10.10
N VAL A 90 -15.52 10.25 -9.12
CA VAL A 90 -15.26 9.13 -8.20
C VAL A 90 -16.11 9.31 -6.95
N LYS A 91 -16.90 8.31 -6.60
CA LYS A 91 -17.68 8.26 -5.35
C LYS A 91 -17.11 7.21 -4.42
N ILE A 92 -16.97 7.59 -3.16
CA ILE A 92 -16.58 6.74 -2.05
C ILE A 92 -17.78 6.65 -1.12
N ASP A 93 -18.23 5.44 -0.79
CA ASP A 93 -19.30 5.23 0.18
C ASP A 93 -18.79 5.19 1.63
N ILE A 94 -19.71 5.05 2.58
CA ILE A 94 -19.39 4.99 4.02
C ILE A 94 -18.50 3.78 4.39
N ASN A 95 -18.52 2.72 3.58
CA ASN A 95 -17.75 1.49 3.78
C ASN A 95 -16.41 1.53 3.03
N GLY A 96 -16.11 2.63 2.32
CA GLY A 96 -14.91 2.76 1.50
C GLY A 96 -15.03 2.14 0.11
N ALA A 97 -16.22 1.71 -0.34
CA ALA A 97 -16.40 1.23 -1.70
C ALA A 97 -16.25 2.39 -2.70
N ILE A 98 -15.40 2.19 -3.69
CA ILE A 98 -15.06 3.21 -4.69
C ILE A 98 -15.75 2.89 -6.01
N THR A 99 -16.44 3.88 -6.57
CA THR A 99 -17.07 3.79 -7.88
C THR A 99 -16.67 4.98 -8.75
N PHE A 100 -16.51 4.74 -10.04
CA PHE A 100 -16.32 5.79 -11.04
C PHE A 100 -17.52 5.85 -11.98
N THR A 101 -17.96 7.06 -12.28
CA THR A 101 -19.00 7.35 -13.29
C THR A 101 -18.45 8.39 -14.26
N PRO A 102 -18.35 8.10 -15.57
CA PRO A 102 -17.95 9.09 -16.56
C PRO A 102 -19.02 10.18 -16.72
N GLU A 103 -18.64 11.32 -17.29
CA GLU A 103 -19.59 12.31 -17.77
C GLU A 103 -20.50 11.72 -18.85
N ALA A 104 -21.74 12.22 -18.92
CA ALA A 104 -22.73 11.67 -19.85
C ALA A 104 -22.28 11.81 -21.32
N ASN A 105 -22.41 10.73 -22.10
CA ASN A 105 -21.95 10.61 -23.49
C ASN A 105 -20.43 10.79 -23.69
N PHE A 106 -19.62 10.76 -22.62
CA PHE A 106 -18.17 10.85 -22.76
C PHE A 106 -17.61 9.52 -23.28
N ASN A 107 -16.74 9.63 -24.29
CA ASN A 107 -15.99 8.51 -24.86
C ASN A 107 -14.51 8.90 -24.92
N GLY A 108 -13.67 8.22 -24.16
CA GLY A 108 -12.24 8.51 -24.10
C GLY A 108 -11.57 7.88 -22.89
N GLN A 109 -10.28 8.18 -22.75
CA GLN A 109 -9.49 7.78 -21.59
C GLN A 109 -9.62 8.83 -20.48
N VAL A 110 -9.75 8.36 -19.23
CA VAL A 110 -9.67 9.17 -18.02
C VAL A 110 -8.52 8.63 -17.18
N GLU A 111 -7.73 9.53 -16.60
CA GLU A 111 -6.60 9.22 -15.73
C GLU A 111 -6.66 10.14 -14.50
N PHE A 112 -6.49 9.55 -13.32
CA PHE A 112 -6.37 10.28 -12.06
C PHE A 112 -5.49 9.48 -11.10
N ASP A 113 -4.73 10.20 -10.27
CA ASP A 113 -3.84 9.60 -9.29
C ASP A 113 -4.59 9.19 -8.01
N TYR A 114 -4.05 8.20 -7.31
CA TYR A 114 -4.38 7.89 -5.93
C TYR A 114 -3.11 7.67 -5.11
N THR A 115 -3.22 7.74 -3.79
CA THR A 115 -2.10 7.47 -2.87
C THR A 115 -2.52 6.46 -1.84
N ILE A 116 -1.66 5.47 -1.60
CA ILE A 116 -1.82 4.46 -0.57
C ILE A 116 -0.87 4.71 0.61
N SER A 117 -1.28 4.24 1.78
CA SER A 117 -0.49 4.16 3.01
C SER A 117 -0.71 2.80 3.63
N ASP A 118 0.32 2.30 4.31
CA ASP A 118 0.19 1.25 5.33
C ASP A 118 -0.43 1.80 6.64
#